data_AF-A0A166Z9M4-F1
#
_entry.id   AF-A0A166Z9M4-F1
#
_cell.length_a   1.000
_cell.length_b   1.000
_cell.length_c   1.000
_cell.angle_alpha   90.00
_cell.angle_beta   90.00
_cell.angle_gamma   90.00
#
_symmetry.space_group_name_H-M   'P 1'
#
loop_
_entity.id
_entity.type
_entity.pdbx_description
1 polymer ?
#
loop_
_entity_poly.entity_id
_entity_poly.type
_entity_poly.pdbx_seq_one_letter_code
_entity_poly.pdbx_strand_id
1 'polypeptide(L)'
;MSADDQQFLDVVLSHVPPQLKQYSNNVADYIDQNVDQAARILRETLSQAKWLPDYAKPSPPSEPAITILSMTWSEKVQDWVSRHKILTAVVIVTCGTVVIKGYKKSRSMRKTRRAKRARNGGRTEVVVIAGCPALPLAKSLSLDMERRGFVVYIVCNAAEDETLVHSLSRPDIRPLTIDTTNPPQAGAAIERFAAFLQTPQAPGPHIKPNSLTLKSVILIPSLHYQTSPIATIPPSSFADLFNTHLLQPILTIQAFLPLLASRLQPIGEKWIPPKVLVFTPTIISSINPPFHAPEATVCSALSAFTEVLTAELRPLDIPVTHMQLGTFDFSGFVPLRTAASHQGLVSAGNPQEPLVWPDGARHVYGRNFVTQTSSAISGGRVRGLKGSSLRRLHNAVFDVMDGSIRRDTVRVGLGSSVYGFVGRWVPRSLVSWMMGIRKVDELSTWKTSSYDGSEREESEDGEAVTTSTNDFITVPSERNVWSADATESSLWVSSASGSCRA
;
A
#
# COMPACT_ATOMS: atom_id res chain seq x y z
N MET A 1 19.42 47.52 47.39
CA MET A 1 18.76 47.58 46.07
C MET A 1 17.46 48.34 46.30
N SER A 2 17.24 49.47 45.62
CA SER A 2 16.03 50.27 45.85
C SER A 2 14.85 49.69 45.07
N ALA A 3 13.62 49.92 45.53
CA ALA A 3 12.42 49.49 44.83
C ALA A 3 12.25 50.21 43.46
N ASP A 4 12.81 51.41 43.34
CA ASP A 4 12.72 52.24 42.12
C ASP A 4 13.55 51.66 40.95
N ASP A 5 14.63 50.94 41.25
CA ASP A 5 15.49 50.28 40.23
C ASP A 5 14.73 49.16 39.49
N GLN A 6 13.76 48.51 40.16
CA GLN A 6 12.99 47.41 39.57
C GLN A 6 11.96 47.90 38.56
N GLN A 7 11.31 49.04 38.81
CA GLN A 7 10.28 49.59 37.91
C GLN A 7 10.89 50.10 36.59
N PHE A 8 12.09 50.69 36.64
CA PHE A 8 12.80 51.11 35.42
C PHE A 8 13.25 49.92 34.57
N LEU A 9 13.67 48.82 35.18
CA LEU A 9 14.06 47.61 34.44
C LEU A 9 12.86 46.94 33.77
N ASP A 10 11.72 46.82 34.44
CA ASP A 10 10.55 46.09 33.93
C ASP A 10 9.87 46.83 32.74
N VAL A 11 9.82 48.16 32.79
CA VAL A 11 9.30 49.00 31.69
C VAL A 11 10.24 49.00 30.46
N VAL A 12 11.55 48.92 30.66
CA VAL A 12 12.52 48.89 29.55
C VAL A 12 12.63 47.48 28.93
N LEU A 13 12.58 46.42 29.74
CA LEU A 13 12.68 45.03 29.27
C LEU A 13 11.45 44.57 28.48
N SER A 14 10.26 45.09 28.79
CA SER A 14 9.01 44.71 28.12
C SER A 14 8.84 45.28 26.70
N HIS A 15 9.64 46.28 26.31
CA HIS A 15 9.53 46.97 25.01
C HIS A 15 10.75 46.87 24.08
N VAL A 16 11.69 45.95 24.33
CA VAL A 16 12.81 45.69 23.39
C VAL A 16 12.31 44.90 22.17
N PRO A 17 12.39 45.42 20.92
CA PRO A 17 11.98 44.66 19.74
C PRO A 17 12.87 43.42 19.54
N PRO A 18 12.34 42.29 19.03
CA PRO A 18 13.13 41.07 18.84
C PRO A 18 14.31 41.24 17.89
N GLN A 19 14.23 42.21 16.97
CA GLN A 19 15.32 42.61 16.08
C GLN A 19 16.49 43.25 16.85
N LEU A 20 16.18 44.05 17.88
CA LEU A 20 17.19 44.72 18.71
C LEU A 20 17.91 43.72 19.62
N LYS A 21 17.22 42.64 20.04
CA LYS A 21 17.82 41.48 20.72
C LYS A 21 18.71 40.62 19.81
N GLN A 22 18.38 40.50 18.52
CA GLN A 22 19.25 39.85 17.54
C GLN A 22 20.47 40.70 17.20
N TYR A 23 20.32 42.02 17.07
CA TYR A 23 21.43 42.94 16.90
C TYR A 23 22.32 43.01 18.14
N SER A 24 21.76 43.02 19.36
CA SER A 24 22.56 43.00 20.59
C SER A 24 23.37 41.72 20.72
N ASN A 25 22.80 40.56 20.36
CA ASN A 25 23.52 39.30 20.40
C ASN A 25 24.63 39.26 19.33
N ASN A 26 24.34 39.63 18.08
CA ASN A 26 25.37 39.66 17.03
C ASN A 26 26.50 40.67 17.33
N VAL A 27 26.18 41.81 17.97
CA VAL A 27 27.18 42.79 18.41
C VAL A 27 27.94 42.29 19.64
N ALA A 28 27.27 41.62 20.58
CA ALA A 28 27.93 40.98 21.72
C ALA A 28 28.89 39.88 21.25
N ASP A 29 28.49 38.98 20.34
CA ASP A 29 29.33 37.93 19.77
C ASP A 29 30.55 38.50 19.02
N TYR A 30 30.38 39.65 18.34
CA TYR A 30 31.48 40.35 17.66
C TYR A 30 32.42 41.07 18.64
N ILE A 31 31.87 41.62 19.73
CA ILE A 31 32.65 42.20 20.82
C ILE A 31 33.42 41.09 21.55
N ASP A 32 32.79 39.96 21.90
CA ASP A 32 33.44 38.82 22.56
C ASP A 32 34.60 38.30 21.72
N GLN A 33 34.42 38.08 20.40
CA GLN A 33 35.51 37.66 19.52
C GLN A 33 36.67 38.67 19.47
N ASN A 34 36.38 39.96 19.48
CA ASN A 34 37.40 41.01 19.50
C ASN A 34 38.06 41.15 20.89
N VAL A 35 37.33 40.95 21.98
CA VAL A 35 37.87 40.92 23.35
C VAL A 35 38.75 39.69 23.54
N ASP A 36 38.36 38.53 23.03
CA ASP A 36 39.16 37.29 23.06
C ASP A 36 40.45 37.40 22.23
N GLN A 37 40.41 38.11 21.10
CA GLN A 37 41.60 38.42 20.30
C GLN A 37 42.48 39.46 20.99
N ALA A 38 41.90 40.56 21.50
CA ALA A 38 42.63 41.57 22.25
C ALA A 38 43.26 40.99 23.54
N ALA A 39 42.55 40.12 24.25
CA ALA A 39 43.04 39.43 25.43
C ALA A 39 44.17 38.44 25.08
N ARG A 40 44.10 37.74 23.95
CA ARG A 40 45.22 36.93 23.44
C ARG A 40 46.45 37.78 23.11
N ILE A 41 46.28 38.89 22.36
CA ILE A 41 47.38 39.80 22.00
C ILE A 41 47.97 40.47 23.25
N LEU A 42 47.14 40.89 24.21
CA LEU A 42 47.60 41.41 25.50
C LEU A 42 48.34 40.34 26.32
N ARG A 43 47.85 39.10 26.34
CA ARG A 43 48.49 37.97 27.04
C ARG A 43 49.83 37.58 26.41
N GLU A 44 49.94 37.62 25.08
CA GLU A 44 51.18 37.38 24.33
C GLU A 44 52.19 38.52 24.49
N THR A 45 51.75 39.77 24.44
CA THR A 45 52.62 40.93 24.68
C THR A 45 53.08 41.02 26.16
N LEU A 46 52.22 40.67 27.12
CA LEU A 46 52.58 40.59 28.54
C LEU A 46 53.45 39.37 28.89
N SER A 47 53.32 38.24 28.18
CA SER A 47 54.24 37.10 28.40
C SER A 47 55.63 37.34 27.78
N GLN A 48 55.71 38.11 26.71
CA GLN A 48 56.97 38.55 26.08
C GLN A 48 57.60 39.80 26.74
N ALA A 49 56.85 40.51 27.61
CA ALA A 49 57.32 41.73 28.27
C ALA A 49 58.45 41.45 29.28
N LYS A 50 59.66 41.95 28.97
CA LYS A 50 60.86 41.80 29.82
C LYS A 50 60.80 42.58 31.15
N TRP A 51 59.80 43.44 31.34
CA TRP A 51 59.64 44.26 32.55
C TRP A 51 58.69 43.65 33.59
N LEU A 52 57.99 42.55 33.27
CA LEU A 52 57.17 41.81 34.23
C LEU A 52 58.01 40.74 34.98
N PRO A 53 57.97 40.70 36.33
CA PRO A 53 58.53 39.60 37.11
C PRO A 53 57.90 38.25 36.74
N ASP A 54 58.69 37.17 36.78
CA ASP A 54 58.24 35.85 36.27
C ASP A 54 57.02 35.28 37.00
N TYR A 55 56.78 35.64 38.26
CA TYR A 55 55.60 35.20 39.02
C TYR A 55 54.27 35.81 38.52
N ALA A 56 54.33 36.90 37.74
CA ALA A 56 53.15 37.61 37.22
C ALA A 56 52.87 37.30 35.74
N LYS A 57 53.68 36.46 35.09
CA LYS A 57 53.50 36.10 33.68
C LYS A 57 52.36 35.10 33.49
N PRO A 58 51.44 35.32 32.53
CA PRO A 58 50.33 34.42 32.30
C PRO A 58 50.83 33.10 31.67
N SER A 59 50.51 31.98 32.31
CA SER A 59 50.85 30.62 31.83
C SER A 59 50.35 30.37 30.39
N PRO A 60 51.11 29.67 29.52
CA PRO A 60 50.64 29.31 28.19
C PRO A 60 49.40 28.39 28.25
N PRO A 61 48.51 28.44 27.24
CA PRO A 61 47.35 27.55 27.20
C PRO A 61 47.78 26.08 27.02
N SER A 62 47.18 25.19 27.81
CA SER A 62 47.32 23.74 27.62
C SER A 62 46.72 23.33 26.27
N GLU A 63 47.47 22.60 25.46
CA GLU A 63 46.95 22.02 24.21
C GLU A 63 45.71 21.15 24.51
N PRO A 64 44.57 21.37 23.84
CA PRO A 64 43.38 20.55 24.05
C PRO A 64 43.68 19.14 23.54
N ALA A 65 43.65 18.16 24.46
CA ALA A 65 43.83 16.76 24.12
C ALA A 65 42.83 16.35 23.02
N ILE A 66 43.35 15.87 21.88
CA ILE A 66 42.54 15.51 20.73
C ILE A 66 41.73 14.24 21.06
N THR A 67 40.51 14.41 21.55
CA THR A 67 39.55 13.33 21.74
C THR A 67 39.08 12.83 20.37
N ILE A 68 39.68 11.72 19.91
CA ILE A 68 39.31 11.06 18.65
C ILE A 68 37.95 10.37 18.81
N LEU A 69 36.87 11.14 18.72
CA LEU A 69 35.52 10.62 18.56
C LEU A 69 35.42 9.90 17.21
N SER A 70 35.16 8.60 17.26
CA SER A 70 35.02 7.76 16.08
C SER A 70 33.74 8.10 15.31
N MET A 71 33.87 9.00 14.31
CA MET A 71 32.75 9.43 13.46
C MET A 71 31.90 8.24 12.97
N THR A 72 30.60 8.35 13.20
CA THR A 72 29.60 7.43 12.67
C THR A 72 29.62 7.44 11.14
N TRP A 73 29.15 6.35 10.52
CA TRP A 73 29.18 6.23 9.05
C TRP A 73 28.40 7.36 8.36
N SER A 74 27.29 7.80 8.96
CA SER A 74 26.52 8.99 8.56
C SER A 74 27.34 10.28 8.54
N GLU A 75 28.13 10.53 9.59
CA GLU A 75 28.96 11.74 9.69
C GLU A 75 30.09 11.73 8.66
N LYS A 76 30.71 10.56 8.41
CA LYS A 76 31.72 10.41 7.35
C LYS A 76 31.16 10.69 5.95
N VAL A 77 29.93 10.25 5.66
CA VAL A 77 29.25 10.57 4.40
C VAL A 77 28.90 12.06 4.34
N GLN A 78 28.40 12.65 5.43
CA GLN A 78 28.07 14.07 5.49
C GLN A 78 29.31 14.97 5.31
N ASP A 79 30.43 14.63 5.95
CA ASP A 79 31.71 15.34 5.81
C ASP A 79 32.31 15.15 4.40
N TRP A 80 32.23 13.95 3.83
CA TRP A 80 32.64 13.75 2.43
C TRP A 80 31.80 14.58 1.45
N VAL A 81 30.48 14.62 1.62
CA VAL A 81 29.57 15.44 0.81
C VAL A 81 29.82 16.95 1.00
N SER A 82 30.09 17.38 2.24
CA SER A 82 30.33 18.79 2.56
C SER A 82 31.66 19.29 1.98
N ARG A 83 32.69 18.43 1.92
CA ARG A 83 33.98 18.69 1.26
C ARG A 83 33.86 18.65 -0.27
N HIS A 84 33.01 17.79 -0.84
CA HIS A 84 32.91 17.54 -2.28
C HIS A 84 31.61 18.08 -2.93
N LYS A 85 31.19 19.29 -2.58
CA LYS A 85 29.92 19.91 -3.06
C LYS A 85 29.77 19.94 -4.59
N ILE A 86 30.85 20.21 -5.32
CA ILE A 86 30.83 20.28 -6.79
C ILE A 86 30.70 18.87 -7.40
N LEU A 87 31.48 17.91 -6.91
CA LEU A 87 31.44 16.52 -7.37
C LEU A 87 30.07 15.88 -7.12
N THR A 88 29.49 16.09 -5.93
CA THR A 88 28.16 15.58 -5.59
C THR A 88 27.07 16.21 -6.46
N ALA A 89 27.13 17.51 -6.75
CA ALA A 89 26.23 18.16 -7.69
C ALA A 89 26.33 17.54 -9.10
N VAL A 90 27.55 17.30 -9.61
CA VAL A 90 27.76 16.64 -10.92
C VAL A 90 27.21 15.21 -10.93
N VAL A 91 27.41 14.44 -9.85
CA VAL A 91 26.86 13.07 -9.72
C VAL A 91 25.34 13.08 -9.71
N ILE A 92 24.70 14.01 -8.98
CA ILE A 92 23.24 14.14 -8.93
C ILE A 92 22.67 14.51 -10.31
N VAL A 93 23.29 15.47 -11.01
CA VAL A 93 22.83 15.90 -12.34
C VAL A 93 23.05 14.80 -13.39
N THR A 94 24.19 14.12 -13.39
CA THR A 94 24.47 13.03 -14.35
C THR A 94 23.58 11.82 -14.08
N CYS A 95 23.42 11.38 -12.83
CA CYS A 95 22.54 10.28 -12.48
C CYS A 95 21.06 10.62 -12.79
N GLY A 96 20.61 11.82 -12.41
CA GLY A 96 19.26 12.30 -12.72
C GLY A 96 18.97 12.38 -14.22
N THR A 97 19.90 12.90 -15.03
CA THR A 97 19.74 12.95 -16.50
C THR A 97 19.76 11.57 -17.14
N VAL A 98 20.60 10.63 -16.66
CA VAL A 98 20.58 9.22 -17.11
C VAL A 98 19.23 8.57 -16.79
N VAL A 99 18.71 8.72 -15.57
CA VAL A 99 17.39 8.18 -15.17
C VAL A 99 16.26 8.76 -16.03
N ILE A 100 16.22 10.08 -16.24
CA ILE A 100 15.20 10.75 -17.06
C ILE A 100 15.30 10.30 -18.53
N LYS A 101 16.51 10.19 -19.09
CA LYS A 101 16.74 9.78 -20.48
C LYS A 101 16.42 8.30 -20.69
N GLY A 102 16.77 7.43 -19.74
CA GLY A 102 16.37 6.03 -19.70
C GLY A 102 14.85 5.84 -19.64
N TYR A 103 14.17 6.58 -18.76
CA TYR A 103 12.71 6.59 -18.65
C TYR A 103 12.03 7.04 -19.97
N LYS A 104 12.52 8.13 -20.58
CA LYS A 104 12.02 8.61 -21.89
C LYS A 104 12.27 7.59 -23.02
N LYS A 105 13.47 6.99 -23.10
CA LYS A 105 13.82 6.00 -24.14
C LYS A 105 13.00 4.71 -24.00
N SER A 106 12.81 4.21 -22.78
CA SER A 106 11.91 3.09 -22.48
C SER A 106 10.47 3.38 -22.92
N ARG A 107 9.99 4.62 -22.74
CA ARG A 107 8.68 5.06 -23.23
C ARG A 107 8.53 5.14 -24.75
N SER A 108 9.64 5.14 -25.51
CA SER A 108 9.65 5.19 -26.98
C SER A 108 9.65 3.80 -27.61
N MET A 109 10.29 2.81 -26.98
CA MET A 109 10.35 1.41 -27.42
C MET A 109 9.04 0.65 -27.15
N ARG A 110 7.88 1.25 -27.44
CA ARG A 110 6.57 0.66 -27.14
C ARG A 110 6.26 -0.50 -28.08
N LYS A 111 6.58 -1.72 -27.61
CA LYS A 111 6.05 -2.98 -28.16
C LYS A 111 4.58 -2.83 -28.54
N THR A 112 4.21 -3.27 -29.73
CA THR A 112 2.83 -3.34 -30.22
C THR A 112 2.07 -4.40 -29.43
N ARG A 113 1.27 -3.95 -28.46
CA ARG A 113 0.52 -4.81 -27.53
C ARG A 113 -0.83 -5.21 -28.12
N ARG A 114 -0.83 -6.17 -29.04
CA ARG A 114 -2.02 -6.77 -29.68
C ARG A 114 -2.03 -8.27 -29.44
N ALA A 115 -3.22 -8.85 -29.37
CA ALA A 115 -3.41 -10.31 -29.33
C ALA A 115 -2.85 -10.95 -30.61
N LYS A 116 -2.42 -12.21 -30.51
CA LYS A 116 -2.08 -13.00 -31.70
C LYS A 116 -3.33 -13.24 -32.54
N ARG A 117 -3.15 -13.21 -33.86
CA ARG A 117 -4.14 -13.62 -34.84
C ARG A 117 -3.66 -14.89 -35.51
N ALA A 118 -4.60 -15.74 -35.91
CA ALA A 118 -4.30 -16.88 -36.75
C ALA A 118 -3.82 -16.44 -38.15
N ARG A 119 -3.25 -17.40 -38.90
CA ARG A 119 -2.79 -17.20 -40.29
C ARG A 119 -3.89 -16.72 -41.24
N ASN A 120 -5.16 -16.98 -40.91
CA ASN A 120 -6.35 -16.51 -41.64
C ASN A 120 -6.84 -15.12 -41.20
N GLY A 121 -6.14 -14.42 -40.29
CA GLY A 121 -6.52 -13.10 -39.77
C GLY A 121 -7.54 -13.12 -38.63
N GLY A 122 -8.11 -14.28 -38.27
CA GLY A 122 -9.07 -14.44 -37.18
C GLY A 122 -8.46 -14.28 -35.78
N ARG A 123 -9.30 -13.92 -34.80
CA ARG A 123 -8.93 -13.90 -33.36
C ARG A 123 -8.82 -15.34 -32.84
N THR A 124 -7.79 -15.63 -32.05
CA THR A 124 -7.57 -16.98 -31.45
C THR A 124 -7.35 -16.96 -29.94
N GLU A 125 -7.16 -15.79 -29.34
CA GLU A 125 -6.81 -15.66 -27.92
C GLU A 125 -8.04 -15.21 -27.14
N VAL A 126 -8.43 -16.04 -26.16
CA VAL A 126 -9.61 -15.84 -25.32
C VAL A 126 -9.20 -15.37 -23.93
N VAL A 127 -9.94 -14.40 -23.40
CA VAL A 127 -9.78 -13.87 -22.04
C VAL A 127 -11.11 -13.99 -21.30
N VAL A 128 -11.09 -14.57 -20.11
CA VAL A 128 -12.24 -14.58 -19.20
C VAL A 128 -12.04 -13.49 -18.15
N ILE A 129 -13.06 -12.67 -17.93
CA ILE A 129 -13.11 -11.65 -16.87
C ILE A 129 -14.22 -12.05 -15.89
N ALA A 130 -13.81 -12.46 -14.69
CA ALA A 130 -14.69 -12.74 -13.57
C ALA A 130 -14.85 -11.48 -12.72
N GLY A 131 -15.90 -10.70 -13.00
CA GLY A 131 -16.22 -9.49 -12.26
C GLY A 131 -17.43 -8.78 -12.87
N CYS A 132 -18.21 -8.08 -12.03
CA CYS A 132 -19.48 -7.49 -12.43
C CYS A 132 -19.35 -6.55 -13.64
N PRO A 133 -20.16 -6.70 -14.71
CA PRO A 133 -20.10 -5.87 -15.92
C PRO A 133 -20.44 -4.40 -15.67
N ALA A 134 -21.15 -4.06 -14.59
CA ALA A 134 -21.42 -2.69 -14.18
C ALA A 134 -20.16 -1.95 -13.67
N LEU A 135 -19.15 -2.69 -13.20
CA LEU A 135 -17.94 -2.12 -12.61
C LEU A 135 -17.10 -1.39 -13.69
N PRO A 136 -16.77 -0.09 -13.53
CA PRO A 136 -16.01 0.67 -14.53
C PRO A 136 -14.67 0.03 -14.92
N LEU A 137 -14.05 -0.68 -13.98
CA LEU A 137 -12.82 -1.44 -14.18
C LEU A 137 -12.99 -2.65 -15.11
N ALA A 138 -14.01 -3.48 -14.89
CA ALA A 138 -14.29 -4.63 -15.75
C ALA A 138 -14.69 -4.16 -17.16
N LYS A 139 -15.53 -3.12 -17.24
CA LYS A 139 -15.97 -2.49 -18.49
C LYS A 139 -14.82 -1.82 -19.27
N SER A 140 -13.90 -1.14 -18.59
CA SER A 140 -12.73 -0.54 -19.26
C SER A 140 -11.75 -1.60 -19.77
N LEU A 141 -11.59 -2.69 -19.02
CA LEU A 141 -10.69 -3.79 -19.38
C LEU A 141 -11.24 -4.60 -20.56
N SER A 142 -12.53 -4.97 -20.55
CA SER A 142 -13.16 -5.75 -21.62
C SER A 142 -13.09 -5.03 -22.97
N LEU A 143 -13.42 -3.74 -23.00
CA LEU A 143 -13.33 -2.90 -24.19
C LEU A 143 -11.90 -2.69 -24.70
N ASP A 144 -10.89 -2.68 -23.82
CA ASP A 144 -9.49 -2.56 -24.22
C ASP A 144 -8.92 -3.89 -24.74
N MET A 145 -9.27 -5.01 -24.13
CA MET A 145 -8.89 -6.35 -24.62
C MET A 145 -9.54 -6.66 -25.98
N GLU A 146 -10.82 -6.31 -26.17
CA GLU A 146 -11.51 -6.38 -27.47
C GLU A 146 -10.72 -5.61 -28.54
N ARG A 147 -10.38 -4.34 -28.29
CA ARG A 147 -9.59 -3.49 -29.21
C ARG A 147 -8.20 -4.04 -29.53
N ARG A 148 -7.61 -4.85 -28.65
CA ARG A 148 -6.31 -5.52 -28.90
C ARG A 148 -6.44 -6.78 -29.76
N GLY A 149 -7.66 -7.30 -29.95
CA GLY A 149 -7.94 -8.48 -30.75
C GLY A 149 -8.22 -9.76 -29.96
N PHE A 150 -8.42 -9.69 -28.65
CA PHE A 150 -8.91 -10.83 -27.87
C PHE A 150 -10.41 -11.06 -28.11
N VAL A 151 -10.87 -12.28 -27.85
CA VAL A 151 -12.29 -12.59 -27.59
C VAL A 151 -12.47 -12.56 -26.08
N VAL A 152 -13.43 -11.78 -25.58
CA VAL A 152 -13.61 -11.54 -24.14
C VAL A 152 -14.90 -12.21 -23.68
N TYR A 153 -14.80 -13.07 -22.67
CA TYR A 153 -15.94 -13.63 -21.95
C TYR A 153 -16.05 -12.96 -20.58
N ILE A 154 -17.23 -12.48 -20.21
CA ILE A 154 -17.50 -11.90 -18.89
C ILE A 154 -18.36 -12.88 -18.11
N VAL A 155 -17.89 -13.32 -16.94
CA VAL A 155 -18.65 -14.23 -16.09
C VAL A 155 -19.89 -13.52 -15.56
N CYS A 156 -21.05 -14.11 -15.80
CA CYS A 156 -22.36 -13.60 -15.42
C CYS A 156 -22.99 -14.61 -14.44
N ASN A 157 -23.38 -14.16 -13.25
CA ASN A 157 -24.05 -15.03 -12.26
C ASN A 157 -25.58 -14.89 -12.36
N ALA A 158 -26.06 -13.69 -12.73
CA ALA A 158 -27.47 -13.39 -12.95
C ALA A 158 -27.77 -13.06 -14.41
N ALA A 159 -29.04 -13.22 -14.83
CA ALA A 159 -29.50 -12.79 -16.16
C ALA A 159 -29.37 -11.27 -16.36
N GLU A 160 -29.40 -10.48 -15.29
CA GLU A 160 -29.15 -9.04 -15.34
C GLU A 160 -27.73 -8.73 -15.85
N ASP A 161 -26.71 -9.45 -15.37
CA ASP A 161 -25.33 -9.32 -15.86
C ASP A 161 -25.24 -9.60 -17.36
N GLU A 162 -25.94 -10.62 -17.85
CA GLU A 162 -25.98 -10.99 -19.27
C GLU A 162 -26.57 -9.85 -20.11
N THR A 163 -27.69 -9.24 -19.69
CA THR A 163 -28.24 -8.05 -20.36
C THR A 163 -27.27 -6.86 -20.35
N LEU A 164 -26.53 -6.65 -19.25
CA LEU A 164 -25.50 -5.62 -19.15
C LEU A 164 -24.32 -5.88 -20.11
N VAL A 165 -23.91 -7.14 -20.29
CA VAL A 165 -22.88 -7.50 -21.28
C VAL A 165 -23.38 -7.24 -22.70
N HIS A 166 -24.61 -7.63 -23.02
CA HIS A 166 -25.22 -7.32 -24.32
C HIS A 166 -25.34 -5.81 -24.59
N SER A 167 -25.60 -5.00 -23.55
CA SER A 167 -25.66 -3.53 -23.65
C SER A 167 -24.34 -2.88 -24.08
N LEU A 168 -23.21 -3.60 -24.03
CA LEU A 168 -21.92 -3.12 -24.54
C LEU A 168 -21.86 -3.10 -26.08
N SER A 169 -22.78 -3.80 -26.76
CA SER A 169 -22.91 -3.85 -28.23
C SER A 169 -21.60 -4.20 -28.96
N ARG A 170 -20.89 -5.22 -28.49
CA ARG A 170 -19.64 -5.72 -29.09
C ARG A 170 -19.75 -7.22 -29.40
N PRO A 171 -19.50 -7.68 -30.64
CA PRO A 171 -19.67 -9.10 -31.03
C PRO A 171 -18.60 -10.04 -30.42
N ASP A 172 -17.45 -9.47 -30.07
CA ASP A 172 -16.30 -10.16 -29.48
C ASP A 172 -16.25 -10.04 -27.94
N ILE A 173 -17.27 -9.43 -27.31
CA ILE A 173 -17.49 -9.47 -25.86
C ILE A 173 -18.77 -10.27 -25.61
N ARG A 174 -18.67 -11.36 -24.86
CA ARG A 174 -19.75 -12.35 -24.70
C ARG A 174 -20.00 -12.65 -23.23
N PRO A 175 -21.25 -12.92 -22.82
CA PRO A 175 -21.54 -13.45 -21.51
C PRO A 175 -21.00 -14.88 -21.37
N LEU A 176 -20.64 -15.27 -20.16
CA LEU A 176 -20.35 -16.64 -19.76
C LEU A 176 -21.15 -16.92 -18.49
N THR A 177 -22.36 -17.45 -18.66
CA THR A 177 -23.30 -17.71 -17.57
C THR A 177 -22.81 -18.88 -16.73
N ILE A 178 -22.38 -18.60 -15.50
CA ILE A 178 -21.90 -19.58 -14.52
C ILE A 178 -22.58 -19.26 -13.20
N ASP A 179 -23.47 -20.15 -12.77
CA ASP A 179 -24.10 -20.07 -11.45
C ASP A 179 -23.13 -20.61 -10.39
N THR A 180 -22.48 -19.70 -9.65
CA THR A 180 -21.55 -20.07 -8.57
C THR A 180 -22.25 -20.63 -7.33
N THR A 181 -23.57 -20.45 -7.18
CA THR A 181 -24.34 -21.00 -6.05
C THR A 181 -24.60 -22.50 -6.20
N ASN A 182 -24.54 -23.02 -7.43
CA ASN A 182 -24.76 -24.43 -7.77
C ASN A 182 -23.51 -25.06 -8.42
N PRO A 183 -22.55 -25.58 -7.62
CA PRO A 183 -21.31 -26.20 -8.12
C PRO A 183 -21.45 -27.23 -9.27
N PRO A 184 -22.42 -28.17 -9.30
CA PRO A 184 -22.54 -29.10 -10.43
C PRO A 184 -22.97 -28.40 -11.74
N GLN A 185 -23.80 -27.35 -11.64
CA GLN A 185 -24.20 -26.54 -12.80
C GLN A 185 -23.06 -25.66 -13.29
N ALA A 186 -22.26 -25.09 -12.38
CA ALA A 186 -21.02 -24.41 -12.72
C ALA A 186 -20.04 -25.34 -13.46
N GLY A 187 -19.84 -26.56 -12.97
CA GLY A 187 -19.02 -27.58 -13.63
C GLY A 187 -19.48 -27.87 -15.06
N ALA A 188 -20.77 -28.16 -15.26
CA ALA A 188 -21.33 -28.41 -16.58
C ALA A 188 -21.22 -27.19 -17.53
N ALA A 189 -21.32 -25.96 -17.02
CA ALA A 189 -21.11 -24.75 -17.81
C ALA A 189 -19.64 -24.60 -18.25
N ILE A 190 -18.70 -24.91 -17.36
CA ILE A 190 -17.25 -24.90 -17.62
C ILE A 190 -16.85 -25.98 -18.62
N GLU A 191 -17.42 -27.19 -18.54
CA GLU A 191 -17.21 -28.27 -19.51
C GLU A 191 -17.69 -27.88 -20.92
N ARG A 192 -18.89 -27.30 -21.03
CA ARG A 192 -19.40 -26.76 -22.30
C ARG A 192 -18.48 -25.68 -22.86
N PHE A 193 -17.94 -24.81 -22.01
CA PHE A 193 -16.97 -23.80 -22.42
C PHE A 193 -15.63 -24.41 -22.86
N ALA A 194 -15.13 -25.45 -22.19
CA ALA A 194 -13.93 -26.19 -22.61
C ALA A 194 -14.12 -26.86 -23.98
N ALA A 195 -15.26 -27.54 -24.19
CA ALA A 195 -15.61 -28.13 -25.48
C ALA A 195 -15.73 -27.07 -26.58
N PHE A 196 -16.30 -25.90 -26.27
CA PHE A 196 -16.38 -24.76 -27.19
C PHE A 196 -14.98 -24.22 -27.59
N LEU A 197 -14.03 -24.15 -26.65
CA LEU A 197 -12.65 -23.72 -26.96
C LEU A 197 -11.92 -24.70 -27.89
N GLN A 198 -12.16 -26.00 -27.72
CA GLN A 198 -11.61 -27.05 -28.57
C GLN A 198 -12.27 -27.11 -29.96
N THR A 199 -13.54 -26.72 -30.06
CA THR A 199 -14.32 -26.76 -31.31
C THR A 199 -13.80 -25.72 -32.32
N PRO A 200 -13.33 -26.12 -33.52
CA PRO A 200 -12.75 -25.19 -34.49
C PRO A 200 -13.76 -24.14 -34.97
N GLN A 201 -13.44 -22.86 -34.77
CA GLN A 201 -14.28 -21.71 -35.11
C GLN A 201 -13.85 -21.10 -36.46
N ALA A 202 -14.78 -20.97 -37.40
CA ALA A 202 -14.57 -20.24 -38.66
C ALA A 202 -15.08 -18.79 -38.50
N PRO A 203 -14.27 -17.75 -38.75
CA PRO A 203 -14.68 -16.36 -38.61
C PRO A 203 -15.57 -15.84 -39.75
N GLY A 204 -15.88 -16.67 -40.75
CA GLY A 204 -16.75 -16.35 -41.89
C GLY A 204 -16.85 -17.52 -42.86
N PRO A 205 -17.82 -17.49 -43.81
CA PRO A 205 -17.95 -18.52 -44.83
C PRO A 205 -16.67 -18.62 -45.67
N HIS A 206 -16.25 -19.85 -45.96
CA HIS A 206 -15.02 -20.21 -46.69
C HIS A 206 -13.68 -19.86 -46.01
N ILE A 207 -13.66 -19.31 -44.78
CA ILE A 207 -12.41 -19.10 -44.03
C ILE A 207 -12.07 -20.37 -43.23
N LYS A 208 -10.83 -20.86 -43.36
CA LYS A 208 -10.34 -22.03 -42.61
C LYS A 208 -10.59 -21.85 -41.10
N PRO A 209 -11.13 -22.85 -40.38
CA PRO A 209 -11.40 -22.71 -38.95
C PRO A 209 -10.11 -22.75 -38.12
N ASN A 210 -10.13 -22.12 -36.94
CA ASN A 210 -9.05 -22.18 -35.96
C ASN A 210 -9.58 -22.67 -34.60
N SER A 211 -8.73 -23.32 -33.81
CA SER A 211 -9.00 -23.50 -32.37
C SER A 211 -8.88 -22.17 -31.61
N LEU A 212 -9.58 -22.08 -30.48
CA LEU A 212 -9.45 -20.98 -29.54
C LEU A 212 -8.51 -21.38 -28.40
N THR A 213 -7.73 -20.43 -27.91
CA THR A 213 -6.78 -20.65 -26.80
C THR A 213 -7.10 -19.72 -25.64
N LEU A 214 -7.41 -20.27 -24.47
CA LEU A 214 -7.53 -19.48 -23.25
C LEU A 214 -6.16 -18.91 -22.88
N LYS A 215 -6.05 -17.58 -22.75
CA LYS A 215 -4.83 -16.89 -22.32
C LYS A 215 -4.85 -16.47 -20.87
N SER A 216 -5.99 -16.02 -20.37
CA SER A 216 -6.09 -15.65 -18.96
C SER A 216 -7.51 -15.68 -18.41
N VAL A 217 -7.61 -15.99 -17.12
CA VAL A 217 -8.77 -15.72 -16.26
C VAL A 217 -8.40 -14.55 -15.34
N ILE A 218 -9.23 -13.51 -15.35
CA ILE A 218 -8.98 -12.27 -14.61
C ILE A 218 -10.06 -12.11 -13.55
N LEU A 219 -9.70 -12.29 -12.28
CA LEU A 219 -10.59 -12.09 -11.15
C LEU A 219 -10.57 -10.62 -10.74
N ILE A 220 -11.73 -9.97 -10.84
CA ILE A 220 -11.97 -8.58 -10.44
C ILE A 220 -13.07 -8.62 -9.37
N PRO A 221 -12.71 -8.62 -8.07
CA PRO A 221 -13.70 -8.50 -6.99
C PRO A 221 -14.43 -7.16 -7.10
N SER A 222 -15.58 -7.05 -6.43
CA SER A 222 -16.20 -5.74 -6.22
C SER A 222 -15.24 -4.82 -5.44
N LEU A 223 -15.33 -3.52 -5.73
CA LEU A 223 -14.45 -2.49 -5.19
C LEU A 223 -15.24 -1.42 -4.42
N HIS A 224 -16.54 -1.64 -4.24
CA HIS A 224 -17.45 -0.75 -3.54
C HIS A 224 -17.54 -1.14 -2.06
N TYR A 225 -16.73 -0.51 -1.22
CA TYR A 225 -16.73 -0.75 0.22
C TYR A 225 -17.43 0.39 0.96
N GLN A 226 -18.19 0.05 2.01
CA GLN A 226 -18.72 1.04 2.95
C GLN A 226 -17.59 1.53 3.88
N THR A 227 -17.52 2.84 4.10
CA THR A 227 -16.56 3.47 5.01
C THR A 227 -17.29 4.05 6.22
N SER A 228 -17.20 3.40 7.38
CA SER A 228 -17.85 3.86 8.61
C SER A 228 -17.20 3.24 9.87
N PRO A 229 -17.45 3.77 11.08
CA PRO A 229 -17.01 3.18 12.33
C PRO A 229 -17.45 1.72 12.49
N ILE A 230 -16.56 0.87 13.00
CA ILE A 230 -16.86 -0.55 13.25
C ILE A 230 -18.10 -0.70 14.13
N ALA A 231 -18.25 0.16 15.14
CA ALA A 231 -19.41 0.20 16.04
C ALA A 231 -20.75 0.59 15.38
N THR A 232 -20.74 1.10 14.14
CA THR A 232 -21.94 1.51 13.40
C THR A 232 -22.29 0.61 12.22
N ILE A 233 -21.41 -0.35 11.87
CA ILE A 233 -21.66 -1.28 10.76
C ILE A 233 -22.48 -2.46 11.30
N PRO A 234 -23.68 -2.74 10.76
CA PRO A 234 -24.45 -3.90 11.17
C PRO A 234 -23.76 -5.21 10.71
N PRO A 235 -23.80 -6.30 11.49
CA PRO A 235 -23.15 -7.57 11.12
C PRO A 235 -23.61 -8.14 9.78
N SER A 236 -24.84 -7.86 9.36
CA SER A 236 -25.38 -8.26 8.04
C SER A 236 -24.59 -7.64 6.87
N SER A 237 -24.14 -6.38 6.99
CA SER A 237 -23.31 -5.75 5.97
C SER A 237 -21.92 -6.37 5.86
N PHE A 238 -21.35 -6.86 6.97
CA PHE A 238 -20.10 -7.64 6.92
C PHE A 238 -20.32 -8.99 6.22
N ALA A 239 -21.40 -9.70 6.55
CA ALA A 239 -21.72 -10.97 5.91
C ALA A 239 -21.94 -10.84 4.40
N ASP A 240 -22.69 -9.82 3.97
CA ASP A 240 -22.91 -9.52 2.55
C ASP A 240 -21.60 -9.18 1.82
N LEU A 241 -20.75 -8.32 2.39
CA LEU A 241 -19.44 -7.98 1.83
C LEU A 241 -18.51 -9.20 1.75
N PHE A 242 -18.52 -10.11 2.73
CA PHE A 242 -17.74 -11.34 2.66
C PHE A 242 -18.27 -12.29 1.57
N ASN A 243 -19.60 -12.42 1.44
CA ASN A 243 -20.20 -13.25 0.40
C ASN A 243 -19.88 -12.71 -1.01
N THR A 244 -20.04 -11.41 -1.23
CA THR A 244 -19.95 -10.80 -2.57
C THR A 244 -18.53 -10.38 -2.98
N HIS A 245 -17.67 -9.93 -2.05
CA HIS A 245 -16.31 -9.49 -2.38
C HIS A 245 -15.21 -10.53 -2.12
N LEU A 246 -15.42 -11.51 -1.22
CA LEU A 246 -14.41 -12.52 -0.88
C LEU A 246 -14.78 -13.92 -1.41
N LEU A 247 -15.96 -14.42 -1.06
CA LEU A 247 -16.41 -15.77 -1.39
C LEU A 247 -16.73 -15.92 -2.90
N GLN A 248 -17.41 -14.96 -3.52
CA GLN A 248 -17.73 -15.03 -4.96
C GLN A 248 -16.49 -15.16 -5.86
N PRO A 249 -15.39 -14.39 -5.69
CA PRO A 249 -14.12 -14.63 -6.40
C PRO A 249 -13.54 -16.03 -6.17
N ILE A 250 -13.61 -16.56 -4.94
CA ILE A 250 -13.10 -17.90 -4.58
C ILE A 250 -13.89 -19.00 -5.30
N LEU A 251 -15.23 -18.98 -5.20
CA LEU A 251 -16.09 -19.93 -5.91
C LEU A 251 -15.90 -19.86 -7.43
N THR A 252 -15.76 -18.64 -7.97
CA THR A 252 -15.53 -18.46 -9.41
C THR A 252 -14.23 -19.10 -9.86
N ILE A 253 -13.10 -18.86 -9.17
CA ILE A 253 -11.83 -19.49 -9.58
C ILE A 253 -11.84 -21.00 -9.36
N GLN A 254 -12.47 -21.50 -8.28
CA GLN A 254 -12.66 -22.94 -8.05
C GLN A 254 -13.37 -23.62 -9.22
N ALA A 255 -14.43 -23.01 -9.79
CA ALA A 255 -15.10 -23.52 -10.98
C ALA A 255 -14.17 -23.56 -12.22
N PHE A 256 -13.22 -22.63 -12.35
CA PHE A 256 -12.25 -22.63 -13.45
C PHE A 256 -11.03 -23.56 -13.23
N LEU A 257 -10.73 -24.01 -12.00
CA LEU A 257 -9.55 -24.87 -11.73
C LEU A 257 -9.46 -26.12 -12.64
N PRO A 258 -10.54 -26.90 -12.87
CA PRO A 258 -10.49 -28.06 -13.77
C PRO A 258 -10.13 -27.68 -15.20
N LEU A 259 -10.62 -26.54 -15.68
CA LEU A 259 -10.34 -26.04 -17.04
C LEU A 259 -8.90 -25.52 -17.18
N LEU A 260 -8.38 -24.87 -16.15
CA LEU A 260 -6.98 -24.41 -16.12
C LEU A 260 -6.01 -25.61 -16.09
N ALA A 261 -6.37 -26.69 -15.39
CA ALA A 261 -5.56 -27.91 -15.28
C ALA A 261 -5.64 -28.85 -16.51
N SER A 262 -6.73 -28.84 -17.28
CA SER A 262 -7.00 -29.84 -18.34
C SER A 262 -6.18 -29.71 -19.63
N ARG A 263 -5.24 -28.76 -19.72
CA ARG A 263 -4.27 -28.59 -20.82
C ARG A 263 -4.88 -28.68 -22.24
N LEU A 264 -5.96 -27.93 -22.50
CA LEU A 264 -6.78 -27.96 -23.74
C LEU A 264 -6.06 -27.64 -25.08
N GLN A 265 -4.73 -27.60 -25.15
CA GLN A 265 -3.98 -27.30 -26.38
C GLN A 265 -3.75 -28.55 -27.24
N PRO A 266 -3.70 -28.41 -28.58
CA PRO A 266 -3.58 -29.54 -29.49
C PRO A 266 -2.26 -30.31 -29.29
N ILE A 267 -2.35 -31.63 -29.42
CA ILE A 267 -1.22 -32.56 -29.24
C ILE A 267 -0.10 -32.21 -30.22
N GLY A 268 1.10 -31.94 -29.70
CA GLY A 268 2.30 -31.60 -30.48
C GLY A 268 2.70 -30.11 -30.47
N GLU A 269 1.83 -29.20 -30.03
CA GLU A 269 2.23 -27.81 -29.77
C GLU A 269 2.88 -27.67 -28.38
N LYS A 270 3.82 -26.71 -28.25
CA LYS A 270 4.39 -26.38 -26.93
C LYS A 270 3.28 -25.84 -26.04
N TRP A 271 2.99 -26.54 -24.96
CA TRP A 271 2.02 -26.09 -23.96
C TRP A 271 2.39 -24.70 -23.41
N ILE A 272 1.44 -23.78 -23.50
CA ILE A 272 1.49 -22.45 -22.89
C ILE A 272 0.37 -22.39 -21.84
N PRO A 273 0.67 -22.40 -20.54
CA PRO A 273 -0.36 -22.38 -19.50
C PRO A 273 -1.18 -21.07 -19.54
N PRO A 274 -2.50 -21.14 -19.29
CA PRO A 274 -3.32 -19.96 -19.07
C PRO A 274 -2.88 -19.25 -17.78
N LYS A 275 -3.09 -17.93 -17.70
CA LYS A 275 -2.67 -17.13 -16.53
C LYS A 275 -3.85 -16.73 -15.67
N VAL A 276 -3.68 -16.73 -14.36
CA VAL A 276 -4.68 -16.20 -13.42
C VAL A 276 -4.21 -14.84 -12.93
N LEU A 277 -5.02 -13.80 -13.08
CA LEU A 277 -4.72 -12.47 -12.54
C LEU A 277 -5.77 -12.11 -11.50
N VAL A 278 -5.35 -11.79 -10.27
CA VAL A 278 -6.26 -11.42 -9.17
C VAL A 278 -6.06 -9.95 -8.83
N PHE A 279 -7.12 -9.15 -8.93
CA PHE A 279 -7.04 -7.70 -8.77
C PHE A 279 -7.46 -7.31 -7.35
N THR A 280 -6.67 -6.48 -6.66
CA THR A 280 -7.02 -5.94 -5.33
C THR A 280 -6.66 -4.45 -5.23
N PRO A 281 -7.47 -3.62 -4.56
CA PRO A 281 -7.04 -2.27 -4.17
C PRO A 281 -6.01 -2.38 -3.04
N THR A 282 -4.93 -1.60 -3.14
CA THR A 282 -3.75 -1.76 -2.25
C THR A 282 -3.42 -0.57 -1.37
N ILE A 283 -4.06 0.56 -1.59
CA ILE A 283 -3.79 1.75 -0.79
C ILE A 283 -4.26 1.52 0.65
N ILE A 284 -5.46 0.98 0.80
CA ILE A 284 -6.14 0.86 2.09
C ILE A 284 -5.64 -0.37 2.86
N SER A 285 -5.45 -1.53 2.21
CA SER A 285 -4.85 -2.73 2.83
C SER A 285 -3.37 -2.58 3.22
N SER A 286 -2.61 -1.67 2.61
CA SER A 286 -1.21 -1.43 3.01
C SER A 286 -1.07 -0.60 4.28
N ILE A 287 -2.04 0.29 4.57
CA ILE A 287 -1.94 1.27 5.67
C ILE A 287 -3.04 1.12 6.73
N ASN A 288 -4.05 0.27 6.48
CA ASN A 288 -5.20 -0.03 7.33
C ASN A 288 -5.78 1.22 8.03
N PRO A 289 -6.29 2.20 7.26
CA PRO A 289 -6.81 3.43 7.81
C PRO A 289 -8.10 3.17 8.62
N PRO A 290 -8.43 4.01 9.61
CA PRO A 290 -9.67 3.87 10.37
C PRO A 290 -10.90 3.96 9.45
N PHE A 291 -12.04 3.47 9.94
CA PHE A 291 -13.32 3.48 9.21
C PHE A 291 -13.35 2.69 7.89
N HIS A 292 -12.28 1.99 7.51
CA HIS A 292 -12.21 1.14 6.30
C HIS A 292 -12.05 -0.34 6.68
N ALA A 293 -12.56 -0.75 7.84
CA ALA A 293 -12.38 -2.11 8.36
C ALA A 293 -12.90 -3.22 7.43
N PRO A 294 -14.08 -3.10 6.75
CA PRO A 294 -14.51 -4.12 5.81
C PRO A 294 -13.55 -4.27 4.62
N GLU A 295 -13.11 -3.16 4.04
CA GLU A 295 -12.16 -3.14 2.91
C GLU A 295 -10.81 -3.73 3.30
N ALA A 296 -10.24 -3.28 4.43
CA ALA A 296 -8.95 -3.74 4.93
C ALA A 296 -8.96 -5.26 5.18
N THR A 297 -10.01 -5.80 5.80
CA THR A 297 -10.17 -7.23 6.05
C THR A 297 -10.31 -8.03 4.76
N VAL A 298 -11.23 -7.65 3.87
CA VAL A 298 -11.45 -8.34 2.59
C VAL A 298 -10.21 -8.31 1.70
N CYS A 299 -9.55 -7.16 1.57
CA CYS A 299 -8.38 -7.02 0.70
C CYS A 299 -7.16 -7.75 1.25
N SER A 300 -7.00 -7.83 2.58
CA SER A 300 -5.98 -8.65 3.21
C SER A 300 -6.25 -10.15 3.00
N ALA A 301 -7.50 -10.59 3.18
CA ALA A 301 -7.92 -11.97 2.92
C ALA A 301 -7.72 -12.38 1.46
N LEU A 302 -8.12 -11.54 0.50
CA LEU A 302 -7.87 -11.77 -0.94
C LEU A 302 -6.37 -11.80 -1.29
N SER A 303 -5.54 -11.03 -0.58
CA SER A 303 -4.08 -11.07 -0.77
C SER A 303 -3.51 -12.42 -0.32
N ALA A 304 -3.85 -12.86 0.90
CA ALA A 304 -3.45 -14.17 1.43
C ALA A 304 -3.99 -15.33 0.57
N PHE A 305 -5.25 -15.26 0.14
CA PHE A 305 -5.84 -16.23 -0.79
C PHE A 305 -5.07 -16.28 -2.11
N THR A 306 -4.65 -15.14 -2.66
CA THR A 306 -3.86 -15.11 -3.90
C THR A 306 -2.49 -15.76 -3.71
N GLU A 307 -1.84 -15.58 -2.55
CA GLU A 307 -0.56 -16.22 -2.22
C GLU A 307 -0.71 -17.76 -2.09
N VAL A 308 -1.75 -18.23 -1.41
CA VAL A 308 -2.08 -19.67 -1.32
C VAL A 308 -2.38 -20.26 -2.71
N LEU A 309 -3.26 -19.62 -3.49
CA LEU A 309 -3.58 -20.02 -4.87
C LEU A 309 -2.33 -20.05 -5.77
N THR A 310 -1.39 -19.12 -5.57
CA THR A 310 -0.10 -19.11 -6.29
C THR A 310 0.76 -20.32 -5.91
N ALA A 311 0.79 -20.71 -4.64
CA ALA A 311 1.51 -21.88 -4.18
C ALA A 311 0.89 -23.19 -4.69
N GLU A 312 -0.44 -23.31 -4.68
CA GLU A 312 -1.19 -24.49 -5.15
C GLU A 312 -1.13 -24.68 -6.68
N LEU A 313 -1.10 -23.58 -7.45
CA LEU A 313 -1.05 -23.64 -8.92
C LEU A 313 0.37 -23.73 -9.49
N ARG A 314 1.41 -23.47 -8.68
CA ARG A 314 2.83 -23.55 -9.08
C ARG A 314 3.26 -24.96 -9.57
N PRO A 315 2.88 -26.09 -8.93
CA PRO A 315 3.17 -27.44 -9.44
C PRO A 315 2.56 -27.73 -10.82
N LEU A 316 1.49 -27.01 -11.18
CA LEU A 316 0.84 -27.11 -12.48
C LEU A 316 1.44 -26.13 -13.51
N ASP A 317 2.52 -25.40 -13.21
CA ASP A 317 3.08 -24.32 -14.06
C ASP A 317 2.05 -23.25 -14.46
N ILE A 318 0.96 -23.08 -13.69
CA ILE A 318 -0.08 -22.08 -13.97
C ILE A 318 0.28 -20.79 -13.22
N PRO A 319 0.74 -19.72 -13.91
CA PRO A 319 1.18 -18.51 -13.23
C PRO A 319 -0.01 -17.70 -12.74
N VAL A 320 -0.02 -17.46 -11.43
CA VAL A 320 -0.92 -16.52 -10.76
C VAL A 320 -0.21 -15.17 -10.59
N THR A 321 -0.93 -14.07 -10.76
CA THR A 321 -0.36 -12.72 -10.56
C THR A 321 -1.34 -11.82 -9.81
N HIS A 322 -0.90 -11.38 -8.63
CA HIS A 322 -1.59 -10.42 -7.80
C HIS A 322 -1.39 -9.00 -8.34
N MET A 323 -2.43 -8.46 -8.97
CA MET A 323 -2.47 -7.13 -9.57
C MET A 323 -2.88 -6.11 -8.50
N GLN A 324 -1.87 -5.49 -7.92
CA GLN A 324 -1.99 -4.55 -6.81
C GLN A 324 -2.33 -3.14 -7.30
N LEU A 325 -3.60 -2.76 -7.21
CA LEU A 325 -4.16 -1.55 -7.80
C LEU A 325 -4.04 -0.34 -6.88
N GLY A 326 -3.64 0.79 -7.47
CA GLY A 326 -3.71 2.12 -6.88
C GLY A 326 -4.85 2.95 -7.46
N THR A 327 -4.79 4.28 -7.33
CA THR A 327 -5.84 5.17 -7.84
C THR A 327 -5.75 5.28 -9.38
N PHE A 328 -6.89 5.10 -10.04
CA PHE A 328 -7.09 5.29 -11.48
C PHE A 328 -8.22 6.29 -11.76
N ASP A 329 -8.13 6.97 -12.90
CA ASP A 329 -9.17 7.87 -13.40
C ASP A 329 -10.19 7.10 -14.26
N PHE A 330 -11.43 7.02 -13.78
CA PHE A 330 -12.55 6.39 -14.49
C PHE A 330 -13.56 7.39 -15.08
N SER A 331 -13.22 8.69 -15.19
CA SER A 331 -14.18 9.72 -15.62
C SER A 331 -14.82 9.47 -16.99
N GLY A 332 -14.17 8.68 -17.86
CA GLY A 332 -14.70 8.28 -19.16
C GLY A 332 -15.60 7.04 -19.16
N PHE A 333 -15.81 6.40 -18.00
CA PHE A 333 -16.61 5.18 -17.84
C PHE A 333 -17.77 5.34 -16.83
N VAL A 334 -17.85 6.48 -16.14
CA VAL A 334 -18.91 6.82 -15.18
C VAL A 334 -19.77 7.96 -15.77
N PRO A 335 -21.12 7.88 -15.73
CA PRO A 335 -21.98 8.96 -16.22
C PRO A 335 -21.74 10.29 -15.49
N LEU A 336 -21.86 11.40 -16.21
CA LEU A 336 -21.56 12.75 -15.69
C LEU A 336 -22.40 13.12 -14.45
N ARG A 337 -23.61 12.55 -14.31
CA ARG A 337 -24.52 12.78 -13.18
C ARG A 337 -24.13 12.03 -11.89
N THR A 338 -23.39 10.92 -12.01
CA THR A 338 -22.88 10.12 -10.86
C THR A 338 -21.42 10.43 -10.52
N ALA A 339 -20.82 11.41 -11.22
CA ALA A 339 -19.39 11.69 -11.14
C ALA A 339 -18.93 12.26 -9.78
N ALA A 340 -19.82 12.85 -8.96
CA ALA A 340 -19.45 13.46 -7.68
C ALA A 340 -18.92 12.43 -6.64
N SER A 341 -19.45 11.20 -6.64
CA SER A 341 -19.04 10.12 -5.73
C SER A 341 -18.11 9.09 -6.39
N HIS A 342 -18.46 8.62 -7.59
CA HIS A 342 -17.83 7.45 -8.23
C HIS A 342 -16.60 7.73 -9.12
N GLN A 343 -15.95 8.90 -8.99
CA GLN A 343 -14.80 9.30 -9.83
C GLN A 343 -13.50 8.47 -9.66
N GLY A 344 -13.48 7.43 -8.82
CA GLY A 344 -12.29 6.63 -8.52
C GLY A 344 -12.62 5.19 -8.15
N LEU A 345 -11.56 4.36 -8.06
CA LEU A 345 -11.63 2.90 -7.88
C LEU A 345 -12.33 2.46 -6.58
N VAL A 346 -12.25 3.30 -5.54
CA VAL A 346 -12.90 3.14 -4.23
C VAL A 346 -13.73 4.40 -3.95
N SER A 347 -14.90 4.26 -3.33
CA SER A 347 -15.73 5.41 -2.92
C SER A 347 -15.14 6.09 -1.68
N ALA A 348 -15.08 7.43 -1.68
CA ALA A 348 -14.88 8.15 -0.43
C ALA A 348 -16.24 8.24 0.28
N GLY A 349 -16.27 8.06 1.60
CA GLY A 349 -17.49 8.13 2.41
C GLY A 349 -18.25 9.43 2.26
N ASN A 350 -19.56 9.40 2.52
CA ASN A 350 -20.38 10.60 2.43
C ASN A 350 -20.12 11.48 3.67
N PRO A 351 -19.70 12.76 3.54
CA PRO A 351 -19.52 13.63 4.69
C PRO A 351 -20.82 13.91 5.48
N GLN A 352 -21.99 13.60 4.92
CA GLN A 352 -23.29 13.67 5.59
C GLN A 352 -23.68 12.36 6.32
N GLU A 353 -22.95 11.25 6.11
CA GLU A 353 -23.20 9.95 6.74
C GLU A 353 -23.27 10.00 8.29
N PRO A 354 -22.46 10.82 9.00
CA PRO A 354 -22.55 10.94 10.46
C PRO A 354 -23.90 11.43 10.99
N LEU A 355 -24.73 12.09 10.17
CA LEU A 355 -26.07 12.54 10.55
C LEU A 355 -27.07 11.39 10.74
N VAL A 356 -26.76 10.19 10.23
CA VAL A 356 -27.59 8.98 10.36
C VAL A 356 -27.14 8.13 11.55
N TRP A 357 -25.96 8.38 12.11
CA TRP A 357 -25.42 7.58 13.22
C TRP A 357 -26.09 7.92 14.56
N PRO A 358 -26.19 6.95 15.50
CA PRO A 358 -26.59 7.21 16.88
C PRO A 358 -25.71 8.26 17.55
N ASP A 359 -26.27 9.09 18.43
CA ASP A 359 -25.57 10.27 18.96
C ASP A 359 -24.27 9.93 19.70
N GLY A 360 -24.21 8.82 20.44
CA GLY A 360 -22.97 8.34 21.07
C GLY A 360 -21.87 8.01 20.06
N ALA A 361 -22.22 7.36 18.94
CA ALA A 361 -21.26 7.07 17.87
C ALA A 361 -20.87 8.34 17.09
N ARG A 362 -21.81 9.28 16.90
CA ARG A 362 -21.55 10.59 16.29
C ARG A 362 -20.59 11.42 17.15
N HIS A 363 -20.75 11.40 18.47
CA HIS A 363 -19.88 12.11 19.41
C HIS A 363 -18.44 11.55 19.38
N VAL A 364 -18.29 10.23 19.56
CA VAL A 364 -16.97 9.57 19.64
C VAL A 364 -16.24 9.55 18.30
N TYR A 365 -16.93 9.23 17.19
CA TYR A 365 -16.30 8.98 15.90
C TYR A 365 -16.50 10.09 14.86
N GLY A 366 -17.56 10.89 14.96
CA GLY A 366 -17.97 11.84 13.91
C GLY A 366 -16.88 12.85 13.56
N ARG A 367 -16.19 13.43 14.56
CA ARG A 367 -15.09 14.38 14.32
C ARG A 367 -13.92 13.73 13.59
N ASN A 368 -13.48 12.55 14.03
CA ASN A 368 -12.38 11.82 13.41
C ASN A 368 -12.74 11.33 12.00
N PHE A 369 -13.99 10.87 11.79
CA PHE A 369 -14.48 10.48 10.47
C PHE A 369 -14.55 11.66 9.50
N VAL A 370 -15.20 12.78 9.88
CA VAL A 370 -15.26 13.97 9.00
C VAL A 370 -13.85 14.48 8.71
N THR A 371 -12.95 14.49 9.70
CA THR A 371 -11.53 14.86 9.50
C THR A 371 -10.86 13.93 8.50
N GLN A 372 -10.99 12.62 8.62
CA GLN A 372 -10.35 11.66 7.71
C GLN A 372 -10.99 11.66 6.31
N THR A 373 -12.32 11.76 6.22
CA THR A 373 -13.09 11.75 4.97
C THR A 373 -12.93 13.06 4.18
N SER A 374 -12.72 14.19 4.86
CA SER A 374 -12.39 15.48 4.24
C SER A 374 -10.89 15.71 4.00
N SER A 375 -10.03 14.96 4.69
CA SER A 375 -8.57 15.04 4.57
C SER A 375 -8.09 14.78 3.16
N ALA A 376 -6.92 15.32 2.87
CA ALA A 376 -6.29 15.22 1.56
C ALA A 376 -5.98 13.77 1.12
N ILE A 377 -6.09 12.76 1.99
CA ILE A 377 -5.74 11.33 1.75
C ILE A 377 -6.99 10.41 1.90
N SER A 378 -8.20 10.97 1.91
CA SER A 378 -9.47 10.23 2.06
C SER A 378 -9.67 9.12 1.02
N GLY A 379 -10.05 7.90 1.45
CA GLY A 379 -10.42 6.78 0.58
C GLY A 379 -9.35 6.35 -0.43
N GLY A 380 -8.06 6.54 -0.11
CA GLY A 380 -6.95 6.27 -1.02
C GLY A 380 -6.90 7.21 -2.25
N ARG A 381 -7.57 8.37 -2.17
CA ARG A 381 -7.47 9.46 -3.15
C ARG A 381 -6.63 10.58 -2.54
N VAL A 382 -5.73 11.18 -3.31
CA VAL A 382 -5.10 12.45 -2.93
C VAL A 382 -5.95 13.59 -3.50
N ARG A 383 -6.57 14.42 -2.65
CA ARG A 383 -7.47 15.51 -3.07
C ARG A 383 -6.72 16.45 -4.02
N GLY A 384 -7.19 16.54 -5.26
CA GLY A 384 -6.58 17.36 -6.33
C GLY A 384 -5.61 16.62 -7.25
N LEU A 385 -5.15 15.40 -6.92
CA LEU A 385 -4.35 14.59 -7.85
C LEU A 385 -5.23 13.67 -8.69
N LYS A 386 -5.24 13.91 -10.00
CA LYS A 386 -5.92 13.06 -10.98
C LYS A 386 -5.34 11.64 -10.94
N GLY A 387 -6.22 10.64 -10.86
CA GLY A 387 -5.84 9.23 -10.84
C GLY A 387 -5.00 8.84 -12.05
N SER A 388 -4.22 7.76 -11.93
CA SER A 388 -3.37 7.33 -13.04
C SER A 388 -4.20 6.87 -14.25
N SER A 389 -3.64 7.03 -15.46
CA SER A 389 -4.37 6.70 -16.69
C SER A 389 -4.62 5.20 -16.84
N LEU A 390 -5.84 4.81 -17.20
CA LEU A 390 -6.23 3.41 -17.45
C LEU A 390 -5.34 2.72 -18.49
N ARG A 391 -4.79 3.48 -19.45
CA ARG A 391 -3.78 2.98 -20.41
C ARG A 391 -2.56 2.34 -19.73
N ARG A 392 -2.17 2.78 -18.53
CA ARG A 392 -1.09 2.17 -17.74
C ARG A 392 -1.52 0.81 -17.17
N LEU A 393 -2.74 0.71 -16.65
CA LEU A 393 -3.34 -0.55 -16.19
C LEU A 393 -3.45 -1.55 -17.32
N HIS A 394 -4.10 -1.17 -18.42
CA HIS A 394 -4.36 -2.04 -19.56
C HIS A 394 -3.06 -2.58 -20.19
N ASN A 395 -2.02 -1.73 -20.26
CA ASN A 395 -0.70 -2.18 -20.71
C ASN A 395 -0.04 -3.13 -19.72
N ALA A 396 -0.14 -2.90 -18.41
CA ALA A 396 0.42 -3.81 -17.41
C ALA A 396 -0.27 -5.19 -17.42
N VAL A 397 -1.61 -5.21 -17.56
CA VAL A 397 -2.39 -6.45 -17.73
C VAL A 397 -1.93 -7.21 -18.98
N PHE A 398 -1.82 -6.54 -20.12
CA PHE A 398 -1.29 -7.15 -21.34
C PHE A 398 0.15 -7.65 -21.15
N ASP A 399 1.02 -6.87 -20.51
CA ASP A 399 2.43 -7.20 -20.33
C ASP A 399 2.63 -8.43 -19.42
N VAL A 400 1.72 -8.65 -18.45
CA VAL A 400 1.61 -9.89 -17.65
C VAL A 400 1.06 -11.05 -18.48
N MET A 401 -0.05 -10.85 -19.23
CA MET A 401 -0.65 -11.87 -20.08
C MET A 401 0.32 -12.40 -21.15
N ASP A 402 1.04 -11.52 -21.85
CA ASP A 402 2.07 -11.84 -22.83
C ASP A 402 3.35 -12.45 -22.19
N GLY A 403 3.54 -12.27 -20.87
CA GLY A 403 4.64 -12.87 -20.11
C GLY A 403 5.95 -12.10 -20.17
N SER A 404 5.88 -10.82 -20.56
CA SER A 404 6.99 -9.86 -20.41
C SER A 404 7.20 -9.44 -18.95
N ILE A 405 6.15 -9.54 -18.13
CA ILE A 405 6.21 -9.45 -16.67
C ILE A 405 5.84 -10.84 -16.12
N ARG A 406 6.71 -11.40 -15.27
CA ARG A 406 6.56 -12.71 -14.61
C ARG A 406 6.76 -12.60 -13.10
N ARG A 407 6.12 -11.60 -12.48
CA ARG A 407 6.20 -11.37 -11.03
C ARG A 407 4.87 -11.76 -10.41
N ASP A 408 4.93 -12.53 -9.33
CA ASP A 408 3.77 -12.97 -8.56
C ASP A 408 2.96 -11.77 -8.02
N THR A 409 3.61 -10.62 -7.78
CA THR A 409 2.93 -9.35 -7.41
C THR A 409 3.33 -8.21 -8.35
N VAL A 410 2.34 -7.44 -8.83
CA VAL A 410 2.53 -6.32 -9.76
C VAL A 410 1.74 -5.10 -9.31
N ARG A 411 2.46 -4.06 -8.85
CA ARG A 411 1.85 -2.79 -8.40
C ARG A 411 1.62 -1.84 -9.56
N VAL A 412 0.37 -1.44 -9.78
CA VAL A 412 -0.01 -0.52 -10.86
C VAL A 412 -0.95 0.56 -10.33
N GLY A 413 -0.69 1.81 -10.67
CA GLY A 413 -1.56 2.93 -10.31
C GLY A 413 -0.81 4.12 -9.72
N LEU A 414 -1.55 5.16 -9.31
CA LEU A 414 -1.04 6.16 -8.39
C LEU A 414 -1.08 5.58 -6.97
N GLY A 415 -0.07 5.86 -6.15
CA GLY A 415 -0.03 5.44 -4.74
C GLY A 415 0.37 3.98 -4.48
N SER A 416 0.02 3.00 -5.31
CA SER A 416 0.19 1.56 -4.97
C SER A 416 1.62 1.15 -4.58
N SER A 417 2.65 1.72 -5.20
CA SER A 417 4.04 1.47 -4.80
C SER A 417 4.51 2.31 -3.59
N VAL A 418 3.90 3.47 -3.34
CA VAL A 418 4.30 4.39 -2.26
C VAL A 418 3.65 3.96 -0.95
N TYR A 419 2.34 3.68 -0.95
CA TYR A 419 1.64 3.20 0.24
C TYR A 419 2.12 1.81 0.68
N GLY A 420 2.48 0.93 -0.26
CA GLY A 420 3.14 -0.34 0.05
C GLY A 420 4.53 -0.19 0.69
N PHE A 421 5.23 0.93 0.45
CA PHE A 421 6.48 1.25 1.16
C PHE A 421 6.18 1.86 2.54
N VAL A 422 5.31 2.88 2.60
CA VAL A 422 4.91 3.57 3.83
C VAL A 422 4.36 2.58 4.86
N GLY A 423 3.44 1.70 4.48
CA GLY A 423 2.87 0.69 5.38
C GLY A 423 3.86 -0.34 5.94
N ARG A 424 5.02 -0.51 5.29
CA ARG A 424 6.08 -1.45 5.72
C ARG A 424 7.18 -0.77 6.55
N TRP A 425 7.50 0.49 6.27
CA TRP A 425 8.66 1.19 6.83
C TRP A 425 8.32 2.30 7.82
N VAL A 426 7.13 2.88 7.75
CA VAL A 426 6.74 4.02 8.60
C VAL A 426 6.00 3.52 9.85
N PRO A 427 6.37 3.94 11.06
CA PRO A 427 5.66 3.56 12.28
C PRO A 427 4.18 3.95 12.23
N ARG A 428 3.30 3.05 12.68
CA ARG A 428 1.83 3.26 12.68
C ARG A 428 1.42 4.56 13.36
N SER A 429 2.14 5.00 14.40
CA SER A 429 1.91 6.28 15.09
C SER A 429 2.08 7.50 14.17
N LEU A 430 3.07 7.49 13.26
CA LEU A 430 3.30 8.59 12.31
C LEU A 430 2.23 8.58 11.20
N VAL A 431 1.85 7.38 10.73
CA VAL A 431 0.71 7.23 9.79
C VAL A 431 -0.58 7.76 10.41
N SER A 432 -0.83 7.45 11.69
CA SER A 432 -2.01 7.91 12.43
C SER A 432 -2.04 9.44 12.60
N TRP A 433 -0.90 10.04 12.95
CA TRP A 433 -0.72 11.50 12.99
C TRP A 433 -0.95 12.16 11.63
N MET A 434 -0.39 11.58 10.55
CA MET A 434 -0.58 12.05 9.17
C MET A 434 -2.04 11.95 8.69
N MET A 435 -2.81 10.99 9.22
CA MET A 435 -4.26 10.86 8.98
C MET A 435 -5.10 11.82 9.84
N GLY A 436 -4.49 12.61 10.72
CA GLY A 436 -5.17 13.60 11.56
C GLY A 436 -5.99 13.01 12.70
N ILE A 437 -5.79 11.73 13.03
CA ILE A 437 -6.55 11.02 14.06
C ILE A 437 -6.16 11.56 15.44
N ARG A 438 -7.16 11.99 16.21
CA ARG A 438 -6.96 12.45 17.60
C ARG A 438 -7.48 11.41 18.58
N LYS A 439 -6.80 11.30 19.73
CA LYS A 439 -7.35 10.58 20.90
C LYS A 439 -8.63 11.28 21.37
N VAL A 440 -9.54 10.49 21.92
CA VAL A 440 -10.78 10.96 22.55
C VAL A 440 -10.64 10.66 24.04
N ASP A 441 -10.33 11.68 24.83
CA ASP A 441 -9.94 11.52 26.24
C ASP A 441 -11.14 11.34 27.19
N GLU A 442 -12.36 11.56 26.69
CA GLU A 442 -13.64 11.52 27.44
C GLU A 442 -14.14 10.10 27.77
N LEU A 443 -13.51 9.06 27.19
CA LEU A 443 -13.77 7.64 27.52
C LEU A 443 -13.36 7.26 28.96
N SER A 444 -12.70 8.17 29.67
CA SER A 444 -12.38 8.07 31.10
C SER A 444 -13.62 7.95 32.01
N THR A 445 -14.80 8.40 31.56
CA THR A 445 -16.06 8.39 32.32
C THR A 445 -16.55 7.00 32.76
N TRP A 446 -16.33 5.95 31.96
CA TRP A 446 -16.64 4.57 32.37
C TRP A 446 -15.73 4.05 33.50
N LYS A 447 -14.48 4.51 33.55
CA LYS A 447 -13.47 3.99 34.48
C LYS A 447 -13.68 4.48 35.93
N THR A 448 -14.46 5.54 36.13
CA THR A 448 -14.71 6.14 37.44
C THR A 448 -15.91 5.53 38.18
N SER A 449 -16.86 4.89 37.49
CA SER A 449 -18.10 4.39 38.11
C SER A 449 -18.04 2.95 38.66
N SER A 450 -16.84 2.43 38.93
CA SER A 450 -16.63 1.03 39.38
C SER A 450 -15.68 0.90 40.58
N TYR A 451 -15.38 2.02 41.26
CA TYR A 451 -14.52 2.08 42.45
C TYR A 451 -15.13 2.97 43.56
N ASP A 452 -16.44 2.89 43.73
CA ASP A 452 -17.13 3.40 44.91
C ASP A 452 -18.17 2.36 45.35
N GLY A 453 -18.03 1.83 46.57
CA GLY A 453 -18.86 0.72 47.07
C GLY A 453 -18.14 -0.62 47.27
N SER A 454 -17.14 -0.65 48.16
CA SER A 454 -16.95 -1.79 49.07
C SER A 454 -16.27 -1.30 50.34
N GLU A 455 -17.00 -1.32 51.44
CA GLU A 455 -16.44 -1.05 52.76
C GLU A 455 -15.53 -2.20 53.22
N ARG A 456 -14.86 -1.95 54.33
CA ARG A 456 -13.71 -2.68 54.85
C ARG A 456 -14.16 -3.62 55.96
N GLU A 457 -14.18 -4.92 55.70
CA GLU A 457 -14.21 -5.94 56.75
C GLU A 457 -12.97 -6.85 56.61
N GLU A 458 -12.21 -6.92 57.70
CA GLU A 458 -11.10 -7.86 57.88
C GLU A 458 -11.67 -9.20 58.34
N SER A 459 -11.33 -10.29 57.66
CA SER A 459 -11.44 -11.64 58.24
C SER A 459 -10.32 -12.52 57.68
N GLU A 460 -9.50 -13.02 58.60
CA GLU A 460 -8.55 -14.10 58.34
C GLU A 460 -9.32 -15.42 58.27
N ASP A 461 -9.02 -16.24 57.27
CA ASP A 461 -8.73 -17.67 57.42
C ASP A 461 -8.41 -18.27 56.04
N GLY A 462 -7.46 -19.20 55.98
CA GLY A 462 -6.90 -19.69 54.73
C GLY A 462 -7.22 -21.15 54.44
N GLU A 463 -7.39 -21.49 53.17
CA GLU A 463 -6.95 -22.79 52.63
C GLU A 463 -6.62 -22.71 51.14
N ALA A 464 -5.77 -23.62 50.67
CA ALA A 464 -5.19 -23.56 49.33
C ALA A 464 -6.09 -24.21 48.27
N VAL A 465 -6.39 -23.47 47.19
CA VAL A 465 -6.86 -24.05 45.92
C VAL A 465 -6.03 -23.50 44.77
N THR A 466 -5.30 -24.39 44.09
CA THR A 466 -4.51 -24.10 42.90
C THR A 466 -5.37 -24.14 41.64
N THR A 467 -5.55 -23.01 40.96
CA THR A 467 -6.13 -23.00 39.60
C THR A 467 -5.50 -21.91 38.72
N SER A 468 -4.49 -22.32 37.95
CA SER A 468 -4.09 -21.77 36.65
C SER A 468 -4.36 -20.28 36.39
N THR A 469 -3.41 -19.42 36.75
CA THR A 469 -3.27 -18.11 36.13
C THR A 469 -2.94 -18.29 34.64
N ASN A 470 -3.80 -17.79 33.76
CA ASN A 470 -3.46 -17.65 32.35
C ASN A 470 -2.33 -16.63 32.21
N ASP A 471 -1.15 -17.07 31.79
CA ASP A 471 -0.04 -16.20 31.41
C ASP A 471 -0.44 -15.40 30.15
N PHE A 472 -1.03 -14.22 30.38
CA PHE A 472 -1.23 -13.22 29.34
C PHE A 472 0.13 -12.57 29.00
N ILE A 473 0.89 -13.26 28.15
CA ILE A 473 2.12 -12.72 27.57
C ILE A 473 1.73 -11.57 26.65
N THR A 474 2.00 -10.34 27.08
CA THR A 474 1.98 -9.17 26.20
C THR A 474 3.09 -9.32 25.17
N VAL A 475 2.76 -9.87 23.99
CA VAL A 475 3.68 -9.89 22.85
C VAL A 475 4.05 -8.42 22.55
N PRO A 476 5.31 -7.99 22.76
CA PRO A 476 5.71 -6.64 22.39
C PRO A 476 5.53 -6.50 20.88
N SER A 477 5.24 -5.30 20.37
CA SER A 477 4.88 -5.12 18.96
C SER A 477 6.05 -5.47 18.03
N GLU A 478 6.15 -6.73 17.62
CA GLU A 478 7.28 -7.23 16.84
C GLU A 478 7.31 -6.58 15.46
N ARG A 479 8.53 -6.22 15.04
CA ARG A 479 8.80 -5.80 13.66
C ARG A 479 8.46 -6.98 12.74
N ASN A 480 7.63 -6.71 11.74
CA ASN A 480 7.23 -7.59 10.64
C ASN A 480 8.24 -8.73 10.37
N VAL A 481 7.88 -9.96 10.77
CA VAL A 481 8.65 -11.20 10.50
C VAL A 481 8.44 -11.64 9.03
N TRP A 482 8.82 -10.76 8.09
CA TRP A 482 8.71 -10.95 6.65
C TRP A 482 9.98 -10.41 5.95
N SER A 483 11.12 -11.01 6.32
CA SER A 483 12.40 -10.83 5.64
C SER A 483 13.14 -12.16 5.59
N ALA A 484 12.87 -12.95 4.55
CA ALA A 484 13.75 -14.03 4.12
C ALA A 484 14.59 -13.52 2.93
N ASP A 485 15.59 -12.69 3.22
CA ASP A 485 16.64 -12.40 2.24
C ASP A 485 17.64 -13.56 2.25
N ALA A 486 17.85 -14.13 1.07
CA ALA A 486 18.76 -15.25 0.88
C ALA A 486 20.19 -14.76 0.60
N THR A 487 21.02 -14.61 1.64
CA THR A 487 22.49 -14.77 1.58
C THR A 487 23.08 -14.80 2.99
N GLU A 488 23.42 -15.98 3.50
CA GLU A 488 24.82 -16.39 3.76
C GLU A 488 24.86 -17.81 4.34
N SER A 489 25.98 -18.49 4.11
CA SER A 489 26.12 -19.92 4.32
C SER A 489 27.12 -20.28 5.42
N SER A 490 26.82 -21.40 6.10
CA SER A 490 27.76 -22.44 6.55
C SER A 490 28.18 -22.51 8.03
N LEU A 491 28.38 -23.77 8.47
CA LEU A 491 29.01 -24.25 9.71
C LEU A 491 28.19 -24.00 11.00
N TRP A 492 28.00 -24.92 11.96
CA TRP A 492 28.45 -26.31 12.20
C TRP A 492 27.47 -26.93 13.25
N VAL A 493 27.34 -28.24 13.52
CA VAL A 493 27.99 -29.48 13.05
C VAL A 493 26.96 -30.65 13.18
N SER A 494 27.33 -31.91 12.86
CA SER A 494 26.47 -33.11 13.02
C SER A 494 26.69 -33.81 14.37
N SER A 495 25.64 -34.42 14.95
CA SER A 495 25.76 -35.40 16.05
C SER A 495 24.97 -36.66 15.71
N ALA A 496 25.62 -37.82 15.84
CA ALA A 496 25.07 -39.14 15.56
C ALA A 496 25.22 -40.06 16.80
N SER A 497 24.52 -41.20 16.76
CA SER A 497 24.36 -42.22 17.81
C SER A 497 23.34 -41.87 18.92
N GLY A 498 22.47 -42.79 19.37
CA GLY A 498 22.18 -44.13 18.82
C GLY A 498 21.29 -45.00 19.71
N SER A 499 20.94 -46.20 19.20
CA SER A 499 20.44 -47.40 19.92
C SER A 499 18.96 -47.52 20.34
N CYS A 500 18.20 -48.24 19.49
CA CYS A 500 17.39 -49.44 19.79
C CYS A 500 16.63 -49.64 21.12
N ARG A 501 15.30 -49.84 21.03
CA ARG A 501 14.48 -51.04 21.41
C ARG A 501 12.99 -50.63 21.47
N ALA A 502 12.02 -51.49 21.16
CA ALA A 502 12.03 -52.89 20.72
C ALA A 502 10.97 -53.10 19.62
#